data_AF-A0A382XEG7-F1
#
_entry.id   AF-A0A382XEG7-F1
#
_cell.length_a   1.000
_cell.length_b   1.000
_cell.length_c   1.000
_cell.angle_alpha   90.00
_cell.angle_beta   90.00
_cell.angle_gamma   90.00
#
_symmetry.space_group_name_H-M   'P 1'
#
loop_
_entity.id
_entity.type
_entity.pdbx_description
1 polymer ?
#
loop_
_entity_poly.entity_id
_entity_poly.type
_entity_poly.pdbx_seq_one_letter_code
_entity_poly.pdbx_strand_id
1 'polypeptide(L)'
;MMSKLSIFLQILKNAIEKPQLLQELSEERSEIKEDKKFKTHEYSYDFDSVDDFFRSRFPDIRVKDFEIELEELDEYVNSFFKKLEFKKYPSKEKPYPVDYSINSDSRKFLYILCRIVKPKNIIETGVAYGLSSMYILKALEANQSGTLHSIDSVFRPWQNEDMIGTIIPED
;
A
#
# COMPACT_ATOMS: atom_id res chain seq x y z
N MET A 1 22.70 11.92 4.02
CA MET A 1 22.26 11.07 2.88
C MET A 1 23.07 9.78 2.90
N MET A 2 22.50 8.58 2.69
CA MET A 2 23.35 7.41 2.37
C MET A 2 23.90 7.61 0.95
N SER A 3 25.19 7.41 0.74
CA SER A 3 25.77 7.60 -0.58
C SER A 3 25.34 6.46 -1.50
N LYS A 4 25.24 6.73 -2.81
CA LYS A 4 24.99 5.65 -3.81
C LYS A 4 25.99 4.51 -3.66
N LEU A 5 27.23 4.83 -3.27
CA LEU A 5 28.28 3.87 -2.98
C LEU A 5 27.95 3.00 -1.75
N SER A 6 27.42 3.58 -0.67
CA SER A 6 27.06 2.79 0.53
C SER A 6 25.90 1.84 0.28
N ILE A 7 24.93 2.25 -0.54
CA ILE A 7 23.82 1.38 -0.96
C ILE A 7 24.35 0.21 -1.79
N PHE A 8 25.22 0.51 -2.77
CA PHE A 8 25.83 -0.52 -3.62
C PHE A 8 26.66 -1.52 -2.80
N LEU A 9 27.46 -1.03 -1.85
CA LEU A 9 28.24 -1.89 -0.95
C LEU A 9 27.35 -2.76 -0.05
N GLN A 10 26.21 -2.26 0.42
CA GLN A 10 25.25 -3.06 1.19
C GLN A 10 24.59 -4.15 0.34
N ILE A 11 24.24 -3.85 -0.91
CA ILE A 11 23.70 -4.85 -1.84
C ILE A 11 24.74 -5.95 -2.06
N LEU A 12 25.98 -5.59 -2.38
CA LEU A 12 27.07 -6.56 -2.58
C LEU A 12 27.33 -7.40 -1.33
N LYS A 13 27.31 -6.78 -0.14
CA LYS A 13 27.49 -7.51 1.12
C LYS A 13 26.38 -8.54 1.33
N ASN A 14 25.12 -8.14 1.19
CA ASN A 14 23.98 -9.03 1.38
C ASN A 14 23.90 -10.11 0.30
N ALA A 15 24.36 -9.82 -0.91
CA ALA A 15 24.44 -10.79 -2.00
C ALA A 15 25.39 -11.97 -1.70
N ILE A 16 26.40 -11.79 -0.83
CA ILE A 16 27.27 -12.88 -0.40
C ILE A 16 26.47 -13.92 0.40
N GLU A 17 25.53 -13.47 1.24
CA GLU A 17 24.70 -14.32 2.08
C GLU A 17 23.45 -14.83 1.34
N LYS A 18 22.91 -14.03 0.41
CA LYS A 18 21.73 -14.35 -0.41
C LYS A 18 22.00 -14.05 -1.89
N PRO A 19 22.64 -14.97 -2.65
CA PRO A 19 23.01 -14.71 -4.05
C PRO A 19 21.80 -14.51 -4.98
N GLN A 20 20.65 -15.10 -4.64
CA GLN A 20 19.37 -14.91 -5.36
C GLN A 20 18.94 -13.43 -5.42
N LEU A 21 19.31 -12.63 -4.40
CA LEU A 21 19.01 -11.20 -4.36
C LEU A 21 19.58 -10.44 -5.57
N LEU A 22 20.76 -10.83 -6.07
CA LEU A 22 21.34 -10.18 -7.25
C LEU A 22 20.59 -10.53 -8.53
N GLN A 23 20.07 -11.76 -8.60
CA GLN A 23 19.27 -12.19 -9.74
C GLN A 23 17.95 -11.41 -9.76
N GLU A 24 17.24 -11.35 -8.65
CA GLU A 24 15.98 -10.59 -8.51
C GLU A 24 16.17 -9.10 -8.84
N LEU A 25 17.22 -8.46 -8.31
CA LEU A 25 17.54 -7.06 -8.61
C LEU A 25 17.89 -6.83 -10.09
N SER A 26 18.50 -7.82 -10.75
CA SER A 26 18.82 -7.76 -12.18
C SER A 26 17.57 -7.92 -13.04
N GLU A 27 16.68 -8.84 -12.67
CA GLU A 27 15.39 -9.08 -13.33
C GLU A 27 14.51 -7.82 -13.24
N GLU A 28 14.30 -7.28 -12.03
CA GLU A 28 13.53 -6.04 -11.82
C GLU A 28 14.10 -4.86 -12.61
N ARG A 29 15.43 -4.73 -12.70
CA ARG A 29 16.05 -3.67 -13.50
C ARG A 29 15.79 -3.84 -15.00
N SER A 30 15.69 -5.08 -15.48
CA SER A 30 15.33 -5.38 -16.85
C SER A 30 13.87 -5.00 -17.11
N GLU A 31 12.95 -5.41 -16.24
CA GLU A 31 11.52 -5.10 -16.30
C GLU A 31 11.27 -3.59 -16.33
N ILE A 32 11.86 -2.82 -15.39
CA ILE A 32 11.75 -1.35 -15.37
C ILE A 32 12.23 -0.70 -16.68
N LYS A 33 13.25 -1.29 -17.34
CA LYS A 33 13.77 -0.77 -18.60
C LYS A 33 12.84 -1.10 -19.77
N GLU A 34 12.14 -2.22 -19.72
CA GLU A 34 11.10 -2.58 -20.68
C GLU A 34 9.86 -1.69 -20.51
N ASP A 35 9.43 -1.44 -19.27
CA ASP A 35 8.32 -0.52 -18.96
C ASP A 35 8.56 0.91 -19.41
N LYS A 36 9.82 1.37 -19.46
CA LYS A 36 10.14 2.68 -20.05
C LYS A 36 9.81 2.79 -21.55
N LYS A 37 9.65 1.67 -22.24
CA LYS A 37 9.20 1.64 -23.64
C LYS A 37 7.68 1.62 -23.76
N PHE A 38 6.96 1.37 -22.66
CA PHE A 38 5.50 1.46 -22.64
C PHE A 38 5.09 2.92 -22.86
N LYS A 39 4.23 3.14 -23.85
CA LYS A 39 3.63 4.47 -24.04
C LYS A 39 2.67 4.70 -22.88
N THR A 40 2.79 5.84 -22.22
CA THR A 40 1.77 6.31 -21.28
C THR A 40 0.43 6.38 -22.00
N HIS A 41 -0.51 5.53 -21.58
CA HIS A 41 -1.89 5.61 -22.01
C HIS A 41 -2.56 6.75 -21.25
N GLU A 42 -3.17 7.70 -21.96
CA GLU A 42 -4.02 8.68 -21.32
C GLU A 42 -5.34 8.02 -20.95
N TYR A 43 -5.61 7.93 -19.66
CA TYR A 43 -6.89 7.46 -19.15
C TYR A 43 -7.88 8.63 -19.18
N SER A 44 -9.05 8.41 -19.78
CA SER A 44 -10.23 9.24 -19.55
C SER A 44 -10.94 8.75 -18.30
N TYR A 45 -11.33 9.67 -17.43
CA TYR A 45 -12.10 9.34 -16.23
C TYR A 45 -13.58 9.63 -16.47
N ASP A 46 -14.43 8.64 -16.19
CA ASP A 46 -15.90 8.79 -16.29
C ASP A 46 -16.50 9.52 -15.07
N PHE A 47 -15.70 9.77 -14.03
CA PHE A 47 -16.15 10.29 -12.74
C PHE A 47 -15.19 11.34 -12.20
N ASP A 48 -15.75 12.41 -11.63
CA ASP A 48 -14.98 13.52 -11.05
C ASP A 48 -14.52 13.24 -9.61
N SER A 49 -15.16 12.29 -8.92
CA SER A 49 -14.81 11.89 -7.56
C SER A 49 -15.20 10.45 -7.22
N VAL A 50 -14.60 9.91 -6.15
CA VAL A 50 -14.98 8.61 -5.55
C VAL A 50 -16.47 8.59 -5.19
N ASP A 51 -16.98 9.70 -4.69
CA ASP A 51 -18.37 9.80 -4.28
C ASP A 51 -19.32 9.80 -5.49
N ASP A 52 -18.93 10.45 -6.60
CA ASP A 52 -19.69 10.43 -7.84
C ASP A 52 -19.73 9.02 -8.44
N PHE A 53 -18.61 8.30 -8.38
CA PHE A 53 -18.57 6.90 -8.77
C PHE A 53 -19.59 6.07 -7.97
N PHE A 54 -19.57 6.14 -6.64
CA PHE A 54 -20.49 5.32 -5.82
C PHE A 54 -21.95 5.76 -5.97
N ARG A 55 -22.24 7.06 -6.06
CA ARG A 55 -23.60 7.56 -6.34
C ARG A 55 -24.13 7.04 -7.67
N SER A 56 -23.28 6.99 -8.70
CA SER A 56 -23.66 6.51 -10.03
C SER A 56 -23.82 4.99 -10.08
N ARG A 57 -22.91 4.23 -9.47
CA ARG A 57 -22.89 2.75 -9.56
C ARG A 57 -23.76 2.06 -8.52
N PHE A 58 -24.00 2.70 -7.39
CA PHE A 58 -24.76 2.16 -6.25
C PHE A 58 -25.75 3.21 -5.73
N PRO A 59 -26.80 3.54 -6.50
CA PRO A 59 -27.70 4.67 -6.20
C PRO A 59 -28.48 4.51 -4.87
N ASP A 60 -28.68 3.27 -4.43
CA ASP A 60 -29.37 2.97 -3.16
C ASP A 60 -28.46 3.12 -1.93
N ILE A 61 -27.15 3.31 -2.14
CA ILE A 61 -26.17 3.46 -1.07
C ILE A 61 -25.91 4.94 -0.82
N ARG A 62 -26.01 5.34 0.45
CA ARG A 62 -25.63 6.68 0.89
C ARG A 62 -24.18 6.65 1.34
N VAL A 63 -23.28 7.20 0.53
CA VAL A 63 -21.83 7.28 0.84
C VAL A 63 -21.56 7.95 2.20
N LYS A 64 -22.39 8.91 2.59
CA LYS A 64 -22.32 9.60 3.89
C LYS A 64 -22.47 8.67 5.09
N ASP A 65 -23.10 7.51 4.92
CA ASP A 65 -23.26 6.54 6.02
C ASP A 65 -21.91 5.96 6.46
N PHE A 66 -20.83 6.12 5.69
CA PHE A 66 -19.48 5.68 6.01
C PHE A 66 -18.55 6.81 6.50
N GLU A 67 -19.03 8.06 6.57
CA GLU A 67 -18.20 9.26 6.77
C GLU A 67 -17.45 9.23 8.10
N ILE A 68 -18.14 8.91 9.20
CA ILE A 68 -17.55 8.83 10.54
C ILE A 68 -16.45 7.76 10.60
N GLU A 69 -16.74 6.56 10.08
CA GLU A 69 -15.76 5.45 10.08
C GLU A 69 -14.53 5.80 9.24
N LEU A 70 -14.71 6.54 8.13
CA LEU A 70 -13.60 6.99 7.29
C LEU A 70 -12.76 8.09 7.95
N GLU A 71 -13.39 9.03 8.65
CA GLU A 71 -12.69 10.09 9.40
C GLU A 71 -11.79 9.50 10.48
N GLU A 72 -12.30 8.54 11.26
CA GLU A 72 -11.52 7.83 12.29
C GLU A 72 -10.30 7.11 11.70
N LEU A 73 -10.47 6.45 10.55
CA LEU A 73 -9.37 5.78 9.85
C LEU A 73 -8.34 6.78 9.32
N ASP A 74 -8.77 7.91 8.76
CA ASP A 74 -7.86 8.95 8.26
C ASP A 74 -7.07 9.61 9.41
N GLU A 75 -7.71 9.85 10.56
CA GLU A 75 -7.01 10.32 11.77
C GLU A 75 -5.93 9.32 12.24
N TYR A 76 -6.25 8.03 12.19
CA TYR A 76 -5.31 6.96 12.51
C TYR A 76 -4.11 6.95 11.54
N VAL A 77 -4.36 7.04 10.23
CA VAL A 77 -3.29 7.14 9.21
C VAL A 77 -2.42 8.37 9.42
N ASN A 78 -3.03 9.53 9.69
CA ASN A 78 -2.29 10.75 9.94
C ASN A 78 -1.37 10.62 11.17
N SER A 79 -1.87 9.97 12.22
CA SER A 79 -1.08 9.68 13.43
C SER A 79 0.07 8.71 13.14
N PHE A 80 -0.15 7.70 12.30
CA PHE A 80 0.90 6.80 11.84
C PHE A 80 1.99 7.51 11.04
N PHE A 81 1.62 8.35 10.07
CA PHE A 81 2.59 9.09 9.27
C PHE A 81 3.42 10.08 10.10
N LYS A 82 2.84 10.73 11.11
CA LYS A 82 3.58 11.56 12.06
C LYS A 82 4.68 10.79 12.78
N LYS A 83 4.46 9.51 13.13
CA LYS A 83 5.49 8.66 13.75
C LYS A 83 6.67 8.40 12.79
N LEU A 84 6.39 8.34 11.49
CA LEU A 84 7.39 8.12 10.43
C LEU A 84 8.08 9.41 9.95
N GLU A 85 7.57 10.59 10.31
CA GLU A 85 8.06 11.88 9.81
C GLU A 85 9.55 12.08 10.14
N PHE A 86 9.93 11.79 11.37
CA PHE A 86 11.31 11.94 11.87
C PHE A 86 12.23 10.77 11.48
N LYS A 87 11.68 9.71 10.88
CA LYS A 87 12.45 8.55 10.42
C LYS A 87 13.01 8.81 9.02
N LYS A 88 14.25 8.38 8.80
CA LYS A 88 14.96 8.62 7.54
C LYS A 88 14.66 7.53 6.53
N TYR A 89 14.21 7.90 5.34
CA TYR A 89 14.15 7.01 4.18
C TYR A 89 15.44 7.11 3.34
N PRO A 90 15.97 6.00 2.78
CA PRO A 90 15.64 4.61 3.11
C PRO A 90 16.34 4.16 4.41
N SER A 91 15.63 3.41 5.26
CA SER A 91 16.19 2.73 6.44
C SER A 91 15.28 1.59 6.90
N LYS A 92 15.75 0.75 7.82
CA LYS A 92 14.95 -0.33 8.43
C LYS A 92 13.71 0.18 9.16
N GLU A 93 13.73 1.40 9.69
CA GLU A 93 12.59 2.03 10.39
C GLU A 93 11.63 2.78 9.45
N LYS A 94 12.09 3.10 8.23
CA LYS A 94 11.27 3.72 7.17
C LYS A 94 11.69 3.12 5.83
N PRO A 95 11.30 1.87 5.55
CA PRO A 95 11.77 1.14 4.38
C PRO A 95 11.00 1.52 3.11
N TYR A 96 9.78 2.03 3.24
CA TYR A 96 8.95 2.49 2.13
C TYR A 96 8.78 4.02 2.17
N PRO A 97 8.78 4.69 1.02
CA PRO A 97 8.55 6.13 0.96
C PRO A 97 7.05 6.45 1.15
N VAL A 98 6.72 7.48 1.94
CA VAL A 98 5.32 7.80 2.30
C VAL A 98 4.57 8.41 1.10
N ASP A 99 5.26 9.17 0.26
CA ASP A 99 4.76 9.82 -0.96
C ASP A 99 4.32 8.84 -2.07
N TYR A 100 4.73 7.58 -2.00
CA TYR A 100 4.26 6.50 -2.89
C TYR A 100 3.18 5.63 -2.25
N SER A 101 2.70 5.99 -1.05
CA SER A 101 1.61 5.26 -0.41
C SER A 101 0.28 5.52 -1.11
N ILE A 102 -0.65 4.57 -0.98
CA ILE A 102 -2.02 4.71 -1.47
C ILE A 102 -2.68 5.99 -0.92
N ASN A 103 -3.25 6.81 -1.82
CA ASN A 103 -3.84 8.10 -1.46
C ASN A 103 -5.17 7.95 -0.69
N SER A 104 -5.68 9.04 -0.09
CA SER A 104 -6.96 9.02 0.66
C SER A 104 -8.14 8.50 -0.16
N ASP A 105 -8.28 8.99 -1.38
CA ASP A 105 -9.41 8.63 -2.25
C ASP A 105 -9.45 7.13 -2.54
N SER A 106 -8.29 6.52 -2.80
CA SER A 106 -8.18 5.09 -3.06
C SER A 106 -8.42 4.26 -1.80
N ARG A 107 -7.97 4.73 -0.62
CA ARG A 107 -8.28 4.09 0.67
C ARG A 107 -9.78 4.12 0.96
N LYS A 108 -10.40 5.29 0.80
CA LYS A 108 -11.86 5.49 0.91
C LYS A 108 -12.61 4.58 -0.06
N PHE A 109 -12.17 4.52 -1.31
CA PHE A 109 -12.76 3.67 -2.33
C PHE A 109 -12.76 2.19 -1.93
N LEU A 110 -11.60 1.66 -1.50
CA LEU A 110 -11.49 0.26 -1.08
C LEU A 110 -12.41 -0.08 0.10
N TYR A 111 -12.46 0.80 1.09
CA TYR A 111 -13.31 0.62 2.26
C TYR A 111 -14.80 0.58 1.89
N ILE A 112 -15.29 1.58 1.16
CA ILE A 112 -16.70 1.66 0.75
C ILE A 112 -17.06 0.47 -0.14
N LEU A 113 -16.19 0.12 -1.10
CA LEU A 113 -16.42 -1.02 -1.97
C LEU A 113 -16.57 -2.32 -1.17
N CYS A 114 -15.72 -2.54 -0.18
CA CYS A 114 -15.81 -3.71 0.69
C CYS A 114 -17.10 -3.71 1.54
N ARG A 115 -17.52 -2.56 2.09
CA ARG A 115 -18.77 -2.42 2.85
C ARG A 115 -20.01 -2.76 2.01
N ILE A 116 -20.01 -2.36 0.74
CA ILE A 116 -21.12 -2.60 -0.19
C ILE A 116 -21.13 -4.04 -0.70
N VAL A 117 -20.00 -4.52 -1.23
CA VAL A 117 -19.91 -5.81 -1.93
C VAL A 117 -19.86 -6.98 -0.94
N LYS A 118 -19.39 -6.75 0.29
CA LYS A 118 -19.22 -7.76 1.35
C LYS A 118 -18.46 -9.00 0.84
N PRO A 119 -17.24 -8.81 0.30
CA PRO A 119 -16.50 -9.89 -0.33
C PRO A 119 -16.15 -10.99 0.69
N LYS A 120 -16.21 -12.25 0.25
CA LYS A 120 -15.80 -13.39 1.09
C LYS A 120 -14.28 -13.53 1.17
N ASN A 121 -13.59 -13.27 0.06
CA ASN A 121 -12.14 -13.38 -0.04
C ASN A 121 -11.60 -12.21 -0.84
N ILE A 122 -10.50 -11.62 -0.38
CA ILE A 122 -9.73 -10.58 -1.07
C ILE A 122 -8.29 -11.06 -1.17
N ILE A 123 -7.66 -10.84 -2.33
CA ILE A 123 -6.23 -11.08 -2.53
C ILE A 123 -5.57 -9.73 -2.77
N GLU A 124 -4.54 -9.43 -1.98
CA GLU A 124 -3.72 -8.23 -2.10
C GLU A 124 -2.28 -8.63 -2.39
N THR A 125 -1.67 -7.98 -3.38
CA THR A 125 -0.26 -8.15 -3.73
C THR A 125 0.44 -6.80 -3.60
N GLY A 126 1.45 -6.74 -2.73
CA GLY A 126 2.08 -5.48 -2.32
C GLY A 126 1.31 -4.81 -1.19
N VAL A 127 1.86 -4.90 0.02
CA VAL A 127 1.25 -4.47 1.28
C VAL A 127 1.96 -3.21 1.80
N ALA A 128 3.29 -3.18 1.72
CA ALA A 128 4.14 -2.15 2.32
C ALA A 128 3.72 -1.87 3.77
N TYR A 129 3.48 -0.62 4.16
CA TYR A 129 3.03 -0.31 5.53
C TYR A 129 1.63 -0.87 5.89
N GLY A 130 0.84 -1.37 4.93
CA GLY A 130 -0.49 -1.95 5.16
C GLY A 130 -1.67 -0.97 5.10
N LEU A 131 -1.50 0.18 4.43
CA LEU A 131 -2.54 1.22 4.38
C LEU A 131 -3.83 0.76 3.68
N SER A 132 -3.72 0.07 2.54
CA SER A 132 -4.86 -0.55 1.87
C SER A 132 -5.44 -1.68 2.72
N SER A 133 -4.57 -2.55 3.26
CA SER A 133 -4.94 -3.67 4.12
C SER A 133 -5.76 -3.21 5.33
N MET A 134 -5.38 -2.11 5.99
CA MET A 134 -6.10 -1.57 7.15
C MET A 134 -7.54 -1.18 6.80
N TYR A 135 -7.74 -0.46 5.69
CA TYR A 135 -9.08 -0.04 5.25
C TYR A 135 -9.93 -1.26 4.84
N ILE A 136 -9.32 -2.23 4.15
CA ILE A 136 -9.99 -3.47 3.78
C ILE A 136 -10.40 -4.24 5.04
N LEU A 137 -9.47 -4.50 5.96
CA LEU A 137 -9.73 -5.25 7.19
C LEU A 137 -10.81 -4.59 8.04
N LYS A 138 -10.78 -3.25 8.20
CA LYS A 138 -11.80 -2.49 8.94
C LYS A 138 -13.18 -2.59 8.28
N ALA A 139 -13.25 -2.59 6.96
CA ALA A 139 -14.51 -2.83 6.26
C ALA A 139 -15.02 -4.27 6.43
N LEU A 140 -14.15 -5.27 6.40
CA LEU A 140 -14.51 -6.68 6.65
C LEU A 140 -14.98 -6.90 8.10
N GLU A 141 -14.31 -6.27 9.06
CA GLU A 141 -14.68 -6.26 10.48
C GLU A 141 -16.08 -5.66 10.67
N ALA A 142 -16.35 -4.48 10.10
CA ALA A 142 -17.67 -3.85 10.14
C ALA A 142 -18.76 -4.69 9.45
N ASN A 143 -18.39 -5.48 8.43
CA ASN A 143 -19.28 -6.43 7.78
C ASN A 143 -19.45 -7.75 8.55
N GLN A 144 -18.63 -8.00 9.58
CA GLN A 144 -18.54 -9.26 10.32
C GLN A 144 -18.30 -10.47 9.41
N SER A 145 -17.64 -10.26 8.27
CA SER A 145 -17.50 -11.28 7.23
C SER A 145 -16.36 -10.95 6.28
N GLY A 146 -15.68 -12.00 5.81
CA GLY A 146 -14.67 -11.97 4.77
C GLY A 146 -13.27 -12.25 5.29
N THR A 147 -12.34 -12.43 4.36
CA THR A 147 -10.92 -12.69 4.67
C THR A 147 -10.04 -11.97 3.65
N LEU A 148 -8.99 -11.29 4.15
CA LEU A 148 -7.95 -10.69 3.33
C LEU A 148 -6.72 -11.61 3.33
N HIS A 149 -6.29 -12.01 2.14
CA HIS A 149 -5.02 -12.71 1.90
C HIS A 149 -4.03 -11.71 1.31
N SER A 150 -3.05 -11.30 2.11
CA SER A 150 -2.04 -10.32 1.71
C SER A 150 -0.69 -10.99 1.45
N ILE A 151 -0.06 -10.64 0.33
CA ILE A 151 1.20 -11.21 -0.14
C ILE A 151 2.17 -10.07 -0.41
N ASP A 152 3.31 -10.06 0.29
CA ASP A 152 4.41 -9.13 0.07
C ASP A 152 5.75 -9.79 0.42
N SER A 153 6.86 -9.18 0.03
CA SER A 153 8.21 -9.70 0.26
C SER A 153 9.22 -8.56 0.40
N VAL A 154 10.36 -8.89 1.02
CA VAL A 154 11.46 -7.96 1.25
C VAL A 154 12.53 -8.16 0.17
N PHE A 155 12.73 -7.15 -0.67
CA PHE A 155 13.65 -7.18 -1.80
C PHE A 155 14.86 -6.26 -1.64
N ARG A 156 14.83 -5.31 -0.70
CA ARG A 156 15.88 -4.30 -0.51
C ARG A 156 16.60 -4.47 0.81
N PRO A 157 17.92 -4.21 0.86
CA PRO A 157 18.70 -4.27 2.11
C PRO A 157 18.11 -3.47 3.27
N TRP A 158 17.44 -2.36 2.98
CA TRP A 158 16.81 -1.49 3.97
C TRP A 158 15.36 -1.86 4.28
N GLN A 159 14.73 -2.77 3.56
CA GLN A 159 13.40 -3.29 3.88
C GLN A 159 13.48 -4.27 5.05
N ASN A 160 12.39 -4.36 5.81
CA ASN A 160 12.25 -5.22 6.98
C ASN A 160 10.86 -5.87 6.95
N GLU A 161 10.77 -7.17 7.22
CA GLU A 161 9.50 -7.90 7.23
C GLU A 161 8.57 -7.34 8.31
N ASP A 162 9.11 -6.93 9.47
CA ASP A 162 8.31 -6.32 10.56
C ASP A 162 7.63 -5.01 10.15
N MET A 163 8.12 -4.34 9.11
CA MET A 163 7.52 -3.09 8.62
C MET A 163 6.39 -3.35 7.62
N ILE A 164 6.20 -4.60 7.18
CA ILE A 164 5.07 -5.00 6.35
C ILE A 164 3.82 -5.03 7.23
N GLY A 165 2.79 -4.29 6.84
CA GLY A 165 1.53 -4.26 7.58
C GLY A 165 1.57 -3.50 8.92
N THR A 166 2.67 -2.81 9.24
CA THR A 166 2.92 -2.17 10.55
C THR A 166 1.87 -1.11 10.95
N ILE A 167 1.06 -0.60 10.03
CA ILE A 167 -0.06 0.29 10.40
C ILE A 167 -1.25 -0.47 11.01
N ILE A 168 -1.38 -1.76 10.72
CA ILE A 168 -2.47 -2.59 11.25
C ILE A 168 -2.21 -2.74 12.76
N PRO A 169 -3.16 -2.36 13.64
CA PRO A 169 -2.99 -2.55 15.07
C PRO A 169 -2.72 -4.03 15.40
N GLU A 170 -1.77 -4.27 16.31
CA GLU A 170 -1.72 -5.52 17.04
C GLU A 170 -2.89 -5.49 18.05
N ASP A 171 -3.65 -6.59 18.16
CA ASP A 171 -4.87 -6.70 18.97
C ASP A 171 -4.78 -6.08 20.38
#